data_AF-A0A101JHP0-F1
#
_entry.id   AF-A0A101JHP0-F1
#
_cell.length_a   1.000
_cell.length_b   1.000
_cell.length_c   1.000
_cell.angle_alpha   90.00
_cell.angle_beta   90.00
_cell.angle_gamma   90.00
#
_symmetry.space_group_name_H-M   'P 1'
#
loop_
_entity.id
_entity.type
_entity.pdbx_description
1 polymer ?
#
loop_
_entity_poly.entity_id
_entity_poly.type
_entity_poly.pdbx_seq_one_letter_code
_entity_poly.pdbx_strand_id
1 'polypeptide(L)' 'MSSTSYTPLFNPDTDEPLTPLSVDDELRMAQQTLEKVGSYNIHDHMQMIRAAVALDDRMRSLISALDAERGERP' A
#
# COMPACT_ATOMS: atom_id res chain seq x y z
N MET A 1 7.28 -23.05 22.32
CA MET A 1 7.12 -21.69 21.80
C MET A 1 6.96 -21.80 20.29
N SER A 2 5.76 -21.55 19.76
CA SER A 2 5.56 -21.53 18.30
C SER A 2 6.06 -20.17 17.81
N SER A 3 7.13 -20.12 17.01
CA SER A 3 7.48 -18.85 16.35
C SER A 3 6.46 -18.63 15.25
N THR A 4 5.60 -17.63 15.37
CA THR A 4 4.82 -17.16 14.23
C THR A 4 5.83 -16.78 13.15
N SER A 5 5.82 -17.48 12.02
CA SER A 5 6.69 -17.13 10.90
C SER A 5 6.37 -15.71 10.49
N TYR A 6 7.35 -14.81 10.60
CA TYR A 6 7.19 -13.42 10.18
C TYR A 6 7.23 -13.36 8.66
N THR A 7 6.10 -13.07 8.05
CA THR A 7 6.02 -12.68 6.64
C THR A 7 5.84 -11.17 6.61
N PRO A 8 6.80 -10.40 6.07
CA PRO A 8 6.63 -8.96 5.95
C PRO A 8 5.45 -8.66 5.02
N LEU A 9 4.83 -7.50 5.21
CA LEU A 9 3.72 -7.05 4.35
C LEU A 9 4.17 -6.81 2.91
N PHE A 10 5.42 -6.38 2.72
CA PHE A 10 6.08 -6.24 1.43
C PHE A 10 7.53 -6.70 1.55
N ASN A 11 8.00 -7.42 0.54
CA ASN A 11 9.37 -7.87 0.40
C ASN A 11 9.96 -7.45 -0.96
N PRO A 12 10.88 -6.48 -1.01
CA PRO A 12 11.46 -6.01 -2.28
C PRO A 12 12.24 -7.09 -3.04
N ASP A 13 12.70 -8.14 -2.36
CA ASP A 13 13.47 -9.21 -3.01
C ASP A 13 12.58 -10.23 -3.76
N THR A 14 11.29 -10.30 -3.44
CA THR A 14 10.36 -11.30 -3.99
C THR A 14 9.12 -10.73 -4.65
N ASP A 15 8.71 -9.53 -4.26
CA ASP A 15 7.48 -8.93 -4.73
C ASP A 15 7.74 -8.19 -6.05
N GLU A 16 6.84 -8.39 -7.01
CA GLU A 16 6.97 -7.78 -8.33
C GLU A 16 6.87 -6.25 -8.22
N PRO A 17 7.73 -5.49 -8.93
CA PRO A 17 7.63 -4.04 -8.96
C PRO A 17 6.25 -3.60 -9.44
N LEU A 18 5.66 -2.63 -8.74
CA LEU A 18 4.39 -2.05 -9.15
C LEU A 18 4.57 -1.37 -10.51
N THR A 19 3.63 -1.58 -11.42
CA THR A 19 3.55 -0.76 -12.64
C THR A 19 2.92 0.58 -12.25
N PRO A 20 3.67 1.70 -12.27
CA PRO A 20 3.14 2.98 -11.82
C PRO A 20 2.07 3.51 -12.79
N LEU A 21 0.97 4.03 -12.24
CA LEU A 21 0.04 4.87 -12.99
C LEU A 21 0.53 6.32 -13.00
N SER A 22 -0.25 7.22 -13.61
CA SER A 22 -0.01 8.65 -13.48
C SER A 22 -0.11 9.10 -12.01
N VAL A 23 0.65 10.12 -11.61
CA VAL A 23 0.59 10.67 -10.24
C VAL A 23 -0.84 11.13 -9.90
N ASP A 24 -1.57 11.72 -10.85
CA ASP A 24 -2.96 12.13 -10.64
C ASP A 24 -3.90 10.95 -10.35
N ASP A 25 -3.75 9.83 -11.07
CA ASP A 25 -4.50 8.61 -10.78
C ASP A 25 -4.10 8.01 -9.42
N GLU A 26 -2.81 8.04 -9.10
CA GLU A 26 -2.30 7.58 -7.81
C GLU A 26 -2.75 8.47 -6.63
N LEU A 27 -2.96 9.75 -6.84
CA LEU A 27 -3.56 10.63 -5.83
C LEU A 27 -5.06 10.36 -5.69
N ARG A 28 -5.77 10.21 -6.81
CA ARG A 28 -7.22 9.96 -6.81
C ARG A 28 -7.58 8.68 -6.05
N MET A 29 -6.97 7.53 -6.35
CA MET A 29 -7.33 6.32 -5.60
C MET A 29 -6.73 6.31 -4.17
N ALA A 30 -5.78 7.21 -3.84
CA ALA A 30 -5.30 7.35 -2.46
C ALA A 30 -6.35 8.02 -1.60
N GLN A 31 -6.97 9.08 -2.12
CA GLN A 31 -8.12 9.73 -1.49
C GLN A 31 -9.28 8.74 -1.31
N GLN A 32 -9.62 7.98 -2.35
CA GLN A 32 -10.67 6.95 -2.27
C GLN A 32 -10.35 5.86 -1.23
N THR A 33 -9.08 5.47 -1.12
CA THR A 33 -8.63 4.49 -0.13
C THR A 33 -8.77 5.04 1.28
N LEU A 34 -8.34 6.29 1.52
CA LEU A 34 -8.49 6.98 2.81
C LEU A 34 -9.95 7.12 3.23
N GLU A 35 -10.84 7.52 2.30
CA GLU A 35 -12.28 7.58 2.56
C GLU A 35 -12.85 6.21 2.94
N LYS A 36 -12.47 5.16 2.21
CA LYS A 36 -12.92 3.80 2.47
C LYS A 36 -12.46 3.30 3.84
N VAL A 37 -11.16 3.35 4.13
CA VAL A 37 -10.61 2.81 5.38
C VAL A 37 -10.93 3.70 6.58
N GLY A 38 -11.22 4.99 6.39
CA GLY A 38 -11.66 5.89 7.45
C GLY A 38 -12.97 5.46 8.12
N SER A 39 -13.76 4.62 7.46
CA SER A 39 -15.00 4.04 8.01
C SER A 39 -14.79 2.73 8.79
N TYR A 40 -13.57 2.17 8.78
CA TYR A 40 -13.30 0.86 9.36
C TYR A 40 -13.22 0.91 10.89
N ASN A 41 -13.71 -0.14 11.54
CA ASN A 41 -13.55 -0.33 12.99
C ASN A 41 -12.15 -0.88 13.29
N ILE A 42 -11.26 -0.04 13.79
CA ILE A 42 -9.88 -0.42 14.14
C ILE A 42 -9.79 -1.45 15.29
N HIS A 43 -10.86 -1.64 16.07
CA HIS A 43 -10.92 -2.67 17.11
C HIS A 43 -11.32 -4.04 16.56
N ASP A 44 -11.85 -4.09 15.33
CA ASP A 44 -12.05 -5.33 14.62
C ASP A 44 -10.74 -5.73 13.94
N HIS A 45 -10.23 -6.91 14.30
CA HIS A 45 -8.92 -7.38 13.85
C HIS A 45 -8.80 -7.47 12.32
N MET A 46 -9.85 -7.93 11.64
CA MET A 46 -9.84 -8.09 10.19
C MET A 46 -9.91 -6.72 9.49
N GLN A 47 -10.71 -5.79 10.01
CA GLN A 47 -10.78 -4.44 9.48
C GLN A 47 -9.47 -3.68 9.72
N MET A 48 -8.82 -3.84 10.88
CA MET A 48 -7.51 -3.26 11.15
C MET A 48 -6.46 -3.77 10.15
N ILE A 49 -6.37 -5.09 9.92
CA ILE A 49 -5.44 -5.66 8.94
C ILE A 49 -5.75 -5.13 7.53
N ARG A 50 -7.02 -5.12 7.13
CA ARG A 50 -7.41 -4.62 5.80
C ARG A 50 -7.08 -3.14 5.62
N ALA A 51 -7.24 -2.32 6.65
CA ALA A 51 -6.83 -0.92 6.61
C ALA A 51 -5.31 -0.81 6.44
N ALA A 52 -4.53 -1.55 7.23
CA ALA A 52 -3.07 -1.52 7.16
C ALA A 52 -2.54 -1.94 5.79
N VAL A 53 -3.03 -3.07 5.24
CA VAL A 53 -2.63 -3.57 3.91
C VAL A 53 -2.97 -2.54 2.83
N ALA A 54 -4.21 -2.04 2.81
CA ALA A 54 -4.65 -1.10 1.79
C ALA A 54 -3.87 0.23 1.83
N LEU A 55 -3.48 0.69 3.03
CA LEU A 55 -2.69 1.91 3.18
C LEU A 55 -1.23 1.69 2.75
N ASP A 56 -0.60 0.56 3.12
CA ASP A 56 0.78 0.24 2.70
C ASP A 56 0.88 0.12 1.18
N ASP A 57 0.02 -0.69 0.56
CA ASP A 57 -0.05 -0.83 -0.90
C ASP A 57 -0.19 0.53 -1.57
N ARG A 58 -1.08 1.37 -1.04
CA ARG A 58 -1.36 2.67 -1.65
C ARG A 58 -0.19 3.65 -1.54
N MET A 59 0.51 3.67 -0.41
CA MET A 59 1.71 4.50 -0.26
C MET A 59 2.80 4.05 -1.21
N ARG A 60 2.99 2.74 -1.42
CA ARG A 60 3.97 2.20 -2.36
C ARG A 60 3.65 2.56 -3.80
N SER A 61 2.39 2.44 -4.22
CA SER A 61 1.98 2.86 -5.57
C SER A 61 2.24 4.35 -5.80
N LEU A 62 1.94 5.20 -4.82
CA LEU A 62 2.18 6.64 -4.93
C LEU A 62 3.67 6.98 -5.02
N ILE A 63 4.52 6.34 -4.20
CA ILE A 63 5.98 6.50 -4.28
C ILE A 63 6.48 6.07 -5.66
N SER A 64 6.05 4.89 -6.13
CA SER A 64 6.45 4.37 -7.45
C SER A 64 6.07 5.31 -8.59
N ALA A 65 4.90 5.94 -8.55
CA ALA A 65 4.52 6.93 -9.56
C ALA A 65 5.32 8.23 -9.46
N LEU A 66 5.67 8.69 -8.27
CA LEU A 66 6.53 9.86 -8.07
C LEU A 66 7.94 9.61 -8.60
N ASP A 67 8.50 8.43 -8.33
CA ASP A 67 9.82 8.05 -8.84
C ASP A 67 9.78 7.98 -10.38
N ALA A 68 8.75 7.35 -10.95
CA ALA A 68 8.57 7.25 -12.40
C ALA A 68 8.39 8.63 -13.07
N GLU A 69 7.64 9.55 -12.47
CA GLU A 69 7.47 10.92 -12.96
C GLU A 69 8.81 11.69 -12.98
N ARG A 70 9.69 11.42 -12.02
CA ARG A 70 11.04 12.01 -11.94
C ARG A 70 12.05 11.34 -12.88
N GLY A 71 11.67 10.24 -13.54
CA GLY A 71 12.59 9.40 -14.31
C GLY A 71 13.54 8.59 -13.44
N GLU A 72 13.24 8.47 -12.15
CA GLU A 72 13.90 7.59 -11.19
C GLU A 72 13.28 6.19 -11.37
N ARG A 73 14.10 5.14 -11.56
CA ARG A 73 13.55 3.78 -11.54
C ARG A 73 13.16 3.45 -10.09
N PRO A 74 11.96 2.91 -9.84
CA PRO A 74 11.65 2.29 -8.55
C PRO A 74 12.55 1.07 -8.30
#